data_AF-A0A9E3DQ29-F1
#
_entry.id   AF-A0A9E3DQ29-F1
#
_cell.length_a   1.000
_cell.length_b   1.000
_cell.length_c   1.000
_cell.angle_alpha   90.00
_cell.angle_beta   90.00
_cell.angle_gamma   90.00
#
_symmetry.space_group_name_H-M   'P 1'
#
loop_
_entity.id
_entity.type
_entity.pdbx_description
1 polymer ?
#
loop_
_entity_poly.entity_id
_entity_poly.type
_entity_poly.pdbx_seq_one_letter_code
_entity_poly.pdbx_strand_id
1 'polypeptide(L)'
;MRFTDFLRTTVLISAAAATALAAVTVAGAANSSDDLIVPVSGGWWLLAAVIGVWLGRRADASSPIASLLASARTQASLPEMSPGRTVLNRLWPMLLSTIGAGALAFVIPQVPAVATGFAIIWALAWRRQASAVAAIEERDGARFYIQRTSPLRPIKLVRTPGFKSNLFELNGASGRSRGARPRA
;
A
#
# COMPACT_ATOMS: atom_id res chain seq x y z
N MET A 1 -2.66 8.81 8.77
CA MET A 1 -3.06 8.32 7.42
C MET A 1 -3.74 6.98 7.60
N ARG A 2 -4.81 6.70 6.84
CA ARG A 2 -5.45 5.37 6.86
C ARG A 2 -4.54 4.34 6.21
N PHE A 3 -4.63 3.09 6.66
CA PHE A 3 -3.82 2.01 6.12
C PHE A 3 -4.19 1.67 4.67
N THR A 4 -5.48 1.72 4.33
CA THR A 4 -5.98 1.56 2.96
C THR A 4 -5.42 2.60 1.99
N ASP A 5 -5.37 3.87 2.40
CA ASP A 5 -4.77 4.94 1.60
C ASP A 5 -3.28 4.68 1.39
N PHE A 6 -2.56 4.23 2.42
CA PHE A 6 -1.14 3.94 2.32
C PHE A 6 -0.86 2.82 1.32
N LEU A 7 -1.63 1.73 1.37
CA LEU A 7 -1.52 0.63 0.40
C LEU A 7 -1.76 1.11 -1.03
N ARG A 8 -2.76 1.98 -1.25
CA ARG A 8 -3.03 2.57 -2.55
C ARG A 8 -1.88 3.45 -3.02
N THR A 9 -1.35 4.29 -2.14
CA THR A 9 -0.19 5.15 -2.43
C THR A 9 1.04 4.31 -2.78
N THR A 10 1.30 3.20 -2.09
CA THR A 10 2.42 2.30 -2.42
C THR A 10 2.28 1.68 -3.81
N VAL A 11 1.07 1.25 -4.19
CA VAL A 11 0.81 0.73 -5.54
C VAL A 11 1.02 1.81 -6.61
N LEU A 12 0.49 3.02 -6.38
CA LEU A 12 0.65 4.14 -7.31
C LEU A 12 2.11 4.57 -7.47
N ILE A 13 2.87 4.63 -6.37
CA ILE A 13 4.30 4.95 -6.41
C ILE A 13 5.09 3.85 -7.12
N SER A 14 4.70 2.59 -6.97
CA SER A 14 5.31 1.47 -7.70
C SER A 14 5.05 1.54 -9.19
N ALA A 15 3.83 1.87 -9.60
CA ALA A 15 3.50 2.11 -11.00
C ALA A 15 4.26 3.33 -11.58
N ALA A 16 4.38 4.40 -10.80
CA ALA A 16 5.14 5.59 -11.19
C ALA A 16 6.65 5.28 -11.35
N ALA A 17 7.23 4.53 -10.40
CA ALA A 17 8.62 4.09 -10.47
C ALA A 17 8.87 3.20 -11.70
N ALA A 18 7.98 2.23 -11.97
CA ALA A 18 8.05 1.41 -13.18
C ALA A 18 8.01 2.29 -14.45
N THR A 19 7.11 3.27 -14.49
CA THR A 19 6.98 4.17 -15.64
C THR A 19 8.24 5.01 -15.86
N ALA A 20 8.80 5.58 -14.78
CA ALA A 20 10.01 6.37 -14.85
C ALA A 20 11.22 5.55 -15.30
N LEU A 21 11.39 4.35 -14.74
CA LEU A 21 12.49 3.46 -15.12
C LEU A 21 12.36 2.94 -16.56
N ALA A 22 11.14 2.65 -17.02
CA ALA A 22 10.88 2.29 -18.41
C ALA A 22 11.28 3.43 -19.36
N ALA A 23 10.94 4.68 -19.03
CA ALA A 23 11.34 5.85 -19.81
C ALA A 23 12.86 6.00 -19.86
N VAL A 24 13.55 5.79 -18.74
CA VAL A 24 15.03 5.79 -18.67
C VAL A 24 15.62 4.66 -19.52
N THR A 25 15.05 3.45 -19.50
CA THR A 25 15.48 2.35 -20.38
C THR A 25 15.39 2.72 -21.85
N VAL A 26 14.26 3.28 -22.28
CA VAL A 26 14.05 3.66 -23.69
C VAL A 26 14.99 4.79 -24.10
N ALA A 27 15.18 5.80 -23.25
CA ALA A 27 16.11 6.89 -23.51
C ALA A 27 17.57 6.40 -23.57
N GLY A 28 17.96 5.46 -22.71
CA GLY A 28 19.29 4.84 -22.72
C GLY A 28 19.53 3.98 -23.96
N ALA A 29 18.51 3.21 -24.39
CA ALA A 29 18.59 2.39 -25.59
C ALA A 29 18.74 3.24 -26.86
N ALA A 30 18.10 4.40 -26.95
CA ALA A 30 18.22 5.30 -28.11
C ALA A 30 19.66 5.81 -28.33
N ASN A 31 20.50 5.81 -27.29
CA ASN A 31 21.91 6.21 -27.37
C ASN A 31 22.86 5.01 -27.50
N SER A 32 22.33 3.78 -27.55
CA SER A 32 23.10 2.54 -27.64
C SER A 32 22.94 1.93 -29.02
N SER A 33 23.99 1.31 -29.57
CA SER A 33 23.95 0.58 -30.84
C SER A 33 23.24 -0.78 -30.76
N ASP A 34 22.65 -1.10 -29.60
CA ASP A 34 22.06 -2.41 -29.29
C ASP A 34 20.54 -2.35 -29.40
N ASP A 35 20.05 -2.70 -30.58
CA ASP A 35 18.62 -2.73 -30.92
C ASP A 35 17.84 -3.77 -30.13
N LEU A 36 18.50 -4.71 -29.44
CA LEU A 36 17.84 -5.78 -28.68
C LEU A 36 17.36 -5.33 -27.31
N ILE A 37 17.87 -4.23 -26.76
CA ILE A 37 17.53 -3.78 -25.40
C ILE A 37 16.02 -3.56 -25.25
N VAL A 38 15.40 -2.81 -26.16
CA VAL A 38 13.97 -2.47 -26.09
C VAL A 38 13.05 -3.69 -26.24
N PRO A 39 13.18 -4.56 -27.27
CA PRO A 39 12.29 -5.70 -27.43
C PRO A 39 12.46 -6.74 -26.30
N VAL A 40 13.70 -6.99 -25.84
CA VAL A 40 13.94 -7.91 -24.71
C VAL A 40 13.34 -7.35 -23.41
N SER A 41 13.50 -6.05 -23.17
CA SER A 41 12.88 -5.37 -22.02
C SER A 41 11.36 -5.44 -22.08
N GLY A 42 10.76 -5.19 -23.26
CA GLY A 42 9.32 -5.33 -23.48
C GLY A 42 8.82 -6.74 -23.17
N GLY A 43 9.54 -7.77 -23.62
CA GLY A 43 9.24 -9.17 -23.28
C GLY A 43 9.27 -9.43 -21.78
N TRP A 44 10.30 -8.94 -21.09
CA TRP A 44 10.40 -9.04 -19.62
C TRP A 44 9.26 -8.31 -18.90
N TRP A 45 8.89 -7.11 -19.34
CA TRP A 45 7.81 -6.32 -18.73
C TRP A 45 6.44 -6.97 -18.91
N LEU A 46 6.19 -7.58 -20.07
CA LEU A 46 4.98 -8.37 -20.30
C LEU A 46 4.93 -9.59 -19.38
N LEU A 47 6.03 -10.34 -19.27
CA LEU A 47 6.13 -11.47 -18.35
C LEU A 47 5.90 -11.05 -16.90
N ALA A 48 6.54 -9.96 -16.47
CA ALA A 48 6.35 -9.32 -15.17
C ALA A 48 4.89 -8.93 -14.92
N ALA A 49 4.21 -8.37 -15.92
CA ALA A 49 2.81 -8.00 -15.82
C ALA A 49 1.91 -9.23 -15.62
N VAL A 50 2.14 -10.30 -16.39
CA VAL A 50 1.41 -11.57 -16.24
C VAL A 50 1.60 -12.15 -14.84
N ILE A 51 2.85 -12.21 -14.36
CA ILE A 51 3.18 -12.70 -13.02
C ILE A 51 2.49 -11.84 -11.95
N GLY A 52 2.60 -10.51 -12.03
CA GLY A 52 1.98 -9.60 -11.06
C GLY A 52 0.45 -9.69 -11.05
N VAL A 53 -0.17 -9.80 -12.22
CA VAL A 53 -1.63 -10.00 -12.34
C VAL A 53 -2.04 -11.31 -11.66
N TRP A 54 -1.32 -12.39 -11.93
CA TRP A 54 -1.58 -13.72 -11.39
C TRP A 54 -1.39 -13.79 -9.87
N LEU A 55 -0.32 -13.19 -9.33
CA LEU A 55 -0.08 -13.12 -7.88
C LEU A 55 -1.17 -12.28 -7.19
N GLY A 56 -1.53 -11.13 -7.75
CA GLY A 56 -2.51 -10.22 -7.18
C GLY A 56 -3.97 -10.59 -7.48
N ARG A 57 -4.25 -11.79 -8.00
CA ARG A 57 -5.63 -12.22 -8.32
C ARG A 57 -6.49 -12.45 -7.08
N ARG A 58 -5.86 -12.81 -5.96
CA ARG A 58 -6.54 -13.08 -4.68
C ARG A 58 -7.11 -11.79 -4.10
N ALA A 59 -8.36 -11.83 -3.67
CA ALA A 59 -9.05 -10.70 -3.05
C ALA A 59 -8.83 -10.65 -1.53
N ASP A 60 -8.10 -11.61 -0.98
CA ASP A 60 -7.84 -11.69 0.46
C ASP A 60 -6.62 -10.86 0.87
N ALA A 61 -6.65 -10.37 2.10
CA ALA A 61 -5.48 -9.77 2.73
C ALA A 61 -4.37 -10.83 2.82
N SER A 62 -3.15 -10.46 2.45
CA SER A 62 -2.00 -11.35 2.59
C SER A 62 -1.77 -11.73 4.05
N SER A 63 -1.18 -12.92 4.31
CA SER A 63 -0.93 -13.39 5.68
C SER A 63 -0.19 -12.35 6.57
N PRO A 64 0.85 -11.64 6.07
CA PRO A 64 1.47 -10.55 6.82
C PRO A 64 0.55 -9.34 7.11
N ILE A 65 -0.37 -9.02 6.20
CA ILE A 65 -1.35 -7.95 6.42
C ILE A 65 -2.40 -8.39 7.42
N ALA A 66 -2.88 -9.62 7.34
CA ALA A 66 -3.83 -10.18 8.29
C ALA A 66 -3.24 -10.20 9.72
N SER A 67 -1.98 -10.61 9.90
CA SER A 67 -1.32 -10.57 11.20
C SER A 67 -1.11 -9.14 11.71
N LEU A 68 -0.78 -8.21 10.82
CA LEU A 68 -0.65 -6.79 11.16
C LEU A 68 -1.99 -6.19 11.64
N LEU A 69 -3.09 -6.51 10.97
CA LEU A 69 -4.44 -6.11 11.37
C LEU A 69 -4.84 -6.72 12.72
N ALA A 70 -4.54 -8.01 12.93
CA ALA A 70 -4.82 -8.70 14.18
C ALA A 70 -4.04 -8.10 15.37
N SER A 71 -2.83 -7.59 15.12
CA SER A 71 -2.00 -6.93 16.13
C SER A 71 -2.40 -5.47 16.43
N ALA A 72 -3.41 -4.93 15.74
CA ALA A 72 -3.78 -3.53 15.85
C ALA A 72 -4.37 -3.21 17.24
N ARG A 73 -3.81 -2.21 17.91
CA ARG A 73 -4.29 -1.75 19.22
C ARG A 73 -5.56 -0.90 19.06
N THR A 74 -6.58 -1.16 19.87
CA THR A 74 -7.77 -0.30 19.93
C THR A 74 -7.47 1.02 20.63
N GLN A 75 -7.86 2.15 20.03
CA GLN A 75 -7.73 3.47 20.62
C GLN A 75 -8.97 4.32 20.33
N ALA A 76 -9.44 5.07 21.33
CA ALA A 76 -10.63 5.92 21.20
C ALA A 76 -10.33 7.29 20.56
N SER A 77 -9.07 7.73 20.58
CA SER A 77 -8.63 8.98 19.96
C SER A 77 -7.98 8.75 18.59
N LEU A 78 -8.15 9.72 17.70
CA LEU A 78 -7.52 9.71 16.39
C LEU A 78 -6.00 9.94 16.52
N PRO A 79 -5.15 9.09 15.91
CA PRO A 79 -3.71 9.28 15.93
C PRO A 79 -3.25 10.53 15.17
N GLU A 80 -2.13 11.12 15.59
CA GLU A 80 -1.50 12.24 14.89
C GLU A 80 -1.18 11.90 13.42
N MET A 81 -1.72 12.70 12.50
CA MET A 81 -1.56 12.45 11.06
C MET A 81 -0.32 13.18 10.51
N SER A 82 0.63 12.42 9.97
CA SER A 82 1.73 12.95 9.13
C SER A 82 1.89 12.09 7.86
N PRO A 83 0.94 12.17 6.92
CA PRO A 83 0.90 11.26 5.76
C PRO A 83 2.19 11.28 4.95
N GLY A 84 2.73 12.45 4.61
CA GLY A 84 3.96 12.58 3.83
C GLY A 84 5.17 11.92 4.51
N ARG A 85 5.38 12.17 5.81
CA ARG A 85 6.45 11.52 6.58
C ARG A 85 6.27 10.00 6.67
N THR A 86 5.03 9.52 6.82
CA THR A 86 4.76 8.08 6.86
C THR A 86 5.10 7.42 5.54
N VAL A 87 4.70 8.01 4.41
CA VAL A 87 5.03 7.50 3.08
C VAL A 87 6.54 7.50 2.87
N LEU A 88 7.22 8.61 3.15
CA LEU A 88 8.66 8.73 2.97
C LEU A 88 9.44 7.73 3.86
N ASN A 89 9.13 7.66 5.16
CA ASN A 89 9.80 6.75 6.11
C ASN A 89 9.59 5.27 5.79
N ARG A 90 8.56 4.92 5.02
CA ARG A 90 8.21 3.53 4.71
C ARG A 90 8.63 3.10 3.32
N LEU A 91 8.60 4.03 2.37
CA LEU A 91 8.94 3.77 0.98
C LEU A 91 10.34 4.27 0.60
N TRP A 92 11.12 4.82 1.54
CA TRP A 92 12.50 5.22 1.27
C TRP A 92 13.38 4.13 0.63
N PRO A 93 13.29 2.83 0.99
CA PRO A 93 14.16 1.82 0.38
C PRO A 93 13.83 1.66 -1.11
N MET A 94 12.54 1.72 -1.43
CA MET A 94 12.04 1.64 -2.79
C MET A 94 12.44 2.88 -3.59
N LEU A 95 12.30 4.07 -3.00
CA LEU A 95 12.71 5.33 -3.61
C LEU A 95 14.22 5.34 -3.89
N LEU A 96 15.03 4.92 -2.91
CA LEU A 96 16.48 4.78 -3.06
C LEU A 96 16.83 3.78 -4.16
N SER A 97 16.18 2.62 -4.19
CA SER A 97 16.39 1.61 -5.23
C SER A 97 16.01 2.12 -6.62
N THR A 98 14.92 2.89 -6.73
CA THR A 98 14.49 3.48 -8.01
C THR A 98 15.50 4.51 -8.50
N ILE A 99 15.95 5.42 -7.64
CA ILE A 99 16.98 6.41 -7.98
C ILE A 99 18.30 5.72 -8.34
N GLY A 100 18.70 4.72 -7.54
CA GLY A 100 19.92 3.95 -7.79
C GLY A 100 19.88 3.23 -9.13
N ALA A 101 18.77 2.57 -9.47
CA ALA A 101 18.60 1.92 -10.76
C ALA A 101 18.64 2.93 -11.91
N GLY A 102 18.00 4.09 -11.77
CA GLY A 102 18.05 5.18 -12.74
C GLY A 102 19.46 5.76 -12.92
N ALA A 103 20.22 5.94 -11.84
CA ALA A 103 21.61 6.39 -11.90
C ALA A 103 22.53 5.35 -12.54
N LEU A 104 22.29 4.06 -12.30
CA LEU A 104 23.04 2.98 -12.94
C LEU A 104 22.78 2.88 -14.45
N ALA A 105 21.72 3.50 -14.97
CA ALA A 105 21.44 3.55 -16.41
C ALA A 105 22.60 4.11 -17.25
N PHE A 106 23.36 5.06 -16.69
CA PHE A 106 24.48 5.69 -17.39
C PHE A 106 25.68 4.75 -17.61
N VAL A 107 25.77 3.68 -16.81
CA VAL A 107 26.87 2.71 -16.89
C VAL A 107 26.38 1.36 -17.43
N ILE A 108 25.18 0.95 -17.04
CA ILE A 108 24.57 -0.34 -17.39
C ILE A 108 23.11 -0.09 -17.81
N PRO A 109 22.85 0.16 -19.11
CA PRO A 109 21.52 0.48 -19.64
C PRO A 109 20.44 -0.58 -19.34
N GLN A 110 20.84 -1.81 -19.08
CA GLN A 110 19.95 -2.93 -18.78
C GLN A 110 19.39 -2.89 -17.34
N VAL A 111 20.05 -2.21 -16.39
CA VAL A 111 19.64 -2.20 -14.97
C VAL A 111 18.25 -1.57 -14.76
N PRO A 112 17.94 -0.38 -15.32
CA PRO A 112 16.59 0.19 -15.26
C PRO A 112 15.52 -0.73 -15.86
N ALA A 113 15.86 -1.49 -16.91
CA ALA A 113 14.91 -2.37 -17.58
C ALA A 113 14.47 -3.53 -16.67
N VAL A 114 15.44 -4.13 -15.98
CA VAL A 114 15.19 -5.20 -15.01
C VAL A 114 14.41 -4.66 -13.82
N ALA A 115 14.83 -3.53 -13.26
CA ALA A 115 14.17 -2.87 -12.13
C ALA A 115 12.70 -2.48 -12.44
N THR A 116 12.42 -2.05 -13.68
CA THR A 116 11.06 -1.78 -14.17
C THR A 116 10.17 -3.01 -14.02
N GLY A 117 10.63 -4.19 -14.45
CA GLY A 117 9.83 -5.42 -14.34
C GLY A 117 9.50 -5.79 -12.90
N PHE A 118 10.43 -5.64 -11.96
CA PHE A 118 10.16 -5.86 -10.53
C PHE A 118 9.13 -4.87 -9.99
N ALA A 119 9.21 -3.59 -10.36
CA ALA A 119 8.24 -2.58 -9.98
C ALA A 119 6.83 -2.89 -10.54
N ILE A 120 6.74 -3.40 -11.77
CA ILE A 120 5.49 -3.89 -12.39
C ILE A 120 4.90 -5.05 -11.58
N ILE A 121 5.70 -6.08 -11.28
CA ILE A 121 5.27 -7.25 -10.49
C ILE A 121 4.70 -6.77 -9.17
N TRP A 122 5.43 -5.90 -8.45
CA TRP A 122 5.03 -5.44 -7.13
C TRP A 122 3.74 -4.62 -7.15
N ALA A 123 3.63 -3.66 -8.09
CA ALA A 123 2.46 -2.83 -8.25
C ALA A 123 1.20 -3.67 -8.51
N LEU A 124 1.31 -4.65 -9.41
CA LEU A 124 0.18 -5.49 -9.80
C LEU A 124 -0.15 -6.54 -8.73
N ALA A 125 0.85 -7.14 -8.10
CA ALA A 125 0.64 -8.14 -7.04
C ALA A 125 -0.12 -7.55 -5.85
N TRP A 126 0.10 -6.27 -5.54
CA TRP A 126 -0.50 -5.61 -4.37
C TRP A 126 -1.76 -4.80 -4.69
N ARG A 127 -2.18 -4.73 -5.98
CA ARG A 127 -3.30 -3.86 -6.44
C ARG A 127 -4.63 -4.07 -5.71
N ARG A 128 -4.89 -5.28 -5.18
CA ARG A 128 -6.15 -5.63 -4.49
C ARG A 128 -6.09 -5.52 -2.97
N GLN A 129 -4.92 -5.34 -2.37
CA GLN A 129 -4.76 -5.36 -0.91
C GLN A 129 -5.53 -4.22 -0.21
N ALA A 130 -5.55 -3.02 -0.80
CA ALA A 130 -6.34 -1.91 -0.26
C ALA A 130 -7.85 -2.21 -0.23
N SER A 131 -8.36 -2.89 -1.26
CA SER A 131 -9.78 -3.31 -1.33
C SER A 131 -10.09 -4.41 -0.32
N ALA A 132 -9.17 -5.37 -0.14
CA ALA A 132 -9.31 -6.45 0.83
C ALA A 132 -9.42 -5.90 2.26
N VAL A 133 -8.54 -4.97 2.62
CA VAL A 133 -8.57 -4.31 3.94
C VAL A 133 -9.84 -3.46 4.09
N ALA A 134 -10.27 -2.77 3.04
CA ALA A 134 -11.50 -1.98 3.09
C ALA A 134 -12.75 -2.86 3.36
N ALA A 135 -12.80 -4.06 2.78
CA ALA A 135 -13.88 -5.01 3.06
C ALA A 135 -13.85 -5.50 4.52
N ILE A 136 -12.67 -5.70 5.10
CA ILE A 136 -12.51 -6.04 6.53
C ILE A 136 -12.95 -4.87 7.42
N GLU A 137 -12.55 -3.64 7.08
CA GLU A 137 -12.98 -2.43 7.80
C GLU A 137 -14.51 -2.27 7.79
N GLU A 138 -15.15 -2.53 6.65
CA GLU A 138 -16.61 -2.45 6.51
C GLU A 138 -17.33 -3.55 7.31
N ARG A 139 -16.82 -4.79 7.24
CA ARG A 139 -17.35 -5.92 8.02
C ARG A 139 -17.21 -5.71 9.53
N ASP A 140 -16.05 -5.24 9.98
CA ASP A 140 -15.70 -5.15 11.39
C ASP A 140 -16.08 -3.79 12.02
N GLY A 141 -16.69 -2.89 11.24
CA GLY A 141 -17.12 -1.56 11.67
C GLY A 141 -15.99 -0.69 12.22
N ALA A 142 -14.75 -0.94 11.80
CA ALA A 142 -13.56 -0.31 12.36
C ALA A 142 -12.67 0.27 11.27
N ARG A 143 -11.83 1.24 11.63
CA ARG A 143 -10.87 1.86 10.72
C ARG A 143 -9.45 1.64 11.22
N PHE A 144 -8.53 1.33 10.31
CA PHE A 144 -7.13 1.11 10.66
C PHE A 144 -6.28 2.32 10.26
N TYR A 145 -5.58 2.88 11.24
CA TYR A 145 -4.67 4.01 11.07
C TYR A 145 -3.24 3.57 11.34
N ILE A 146 -2.30 4.11 10.56
CA ILE A 146 -0.87 3.84 10.78
C ILE A 146 -0.39 4.65 11.98
N GLN A 147 0.22 3.97 12.95
CA GLN A 147 0.88 4.61 14.07
C GLN A 147 2.22 5.20 13.64
N ARG A 148 2.53 6.41 14.12
CA ARG A 148 3.86 6.99 13.94
C ARG A 148 4.91 6.07 14.57
N THR A 149 5.86 5.66 13.75
CA THR A 149 6.91 4.70 14.07
C THR A 149 8.17 5.11 13.31
N SER A 150 9.35 4.81 13.87
CA SER A 150 10.65 5.09 13.23
C SER A 150 10.78 4.33 11.89
N PRO A 151 11.52 4.87 10.90
CA PRO A 151 11.73 4.23 9.58
C PRO A 151 12.18 2.76 9.65
N LEU A 152 13.00 2.42 10.66
CA LEU A 152 13.57 1.08 10.82
C LEU A 152 12.70 0.14 11.67
N ARG A 153 11.70 0.67 12.38
CA ARG A 153 10.78 -0.16 13.18
C ARG A 153 9.66 -0.71 12.31
N PRO A 154 9.15 -1.92 12.56
CA PRO A 154 7.97 -2.44 11.86
C PRO A 154 6.80 -1.47 11.94
N ILE A 155 5.97 -1.49 10.88
CA ILE A 155 4.72 -0.73 10.86
C ILE A 155 3.79 -1.24 11.96
N LYS A 156 3.08 -0.34 12.62
CA LYS A 156 2.06 -0.67 13.62
C LYS A 156 0.76 0.02 13.27
N LEU A 157 -0.35 -0.66 13.55
CA LEU A 157 -1.69 -0.17 13.28
C LEU A 157 -2.44 0.12 14.58
N VAL A 158 -3.28 1.14 14.52
CA VAL A 158 -4.26 1.48 15.54
C VAL A 158 -5.64 1.28 14.94
N ARG A 159 -6.48 0.55 15.66
CA ARG A 159 -7.89 0.33 15.32
C ARG A 159 -8.73 1.38 16.05
N THR A 160 -9.51 2.14 15.29
CA THR A 160 -10.49 3.08 15.86
C THR A 160 -11.91 2.64 15.50
N PRO A 161 -12.91 2.85 16.38
CA PRO A 161 -14.31 2.58 16.07
C PRO A 161 -14.75 3.39 14.84
N GLY A 162 -15.49 2.77 13.93
CA GLY A 162 -16.08 3.46 12.79
C GLY A 162 -17.29 4.30 13.20
N PHE A 163 -17.66 5.30 12.41
CA PHE A 163 -18.86 6.11 12.69
C PHE A 163 -20.15 5.28 12.83
N LYS A 164 -20.26 4.14 12.12
CA LYS A 164 -21.41 3.21 12.23
C LYS A 164 -21.49 2.51 13.61
N SER A 165 -20.36 2.16 14.23
CA SER A 165 -20.37 1.57 15.57
C SER A 165 -20.76 2.61 16.63
N ASN A 166 -20.29 3.85 16.48
CA ASN A 166 -20.63 4.95 17.40
C ASN A 166 -22.12 5.31 17.33
N LEU A 167 -22.73 5.27 16.13
CA LEU A 167 -24.18 5.46 15.97
C LEU A 167 -25.00 4.33 16.63
N PHE A 168 -24.54 3.08 16.53
CA PHE A 168 -25.19 1.96 17.21
C PHE A 168 -25.08 2.07 18.74
N GLU A 169 -23.93 2.54 19.25
CA GLU A 169 -23.73 2.78 20.69
C GLU A 169 -24.59 3.94 21.22
N LEU A 170 -24.72 5.04 20.45
CA LEU A 170 -25.62 6.15 20.75
C LEU A 170 -27.12 5.75 20.70
N ASN A 171 -27.51 4.91 19.74
CA ASN A 171 -28.87 4.36 19.66
C ASN A 171 -29.15 3.29 20.73
N GLY A 172 -28.14 2.56 21.20
CA GLY A 172 -28.27 1.61 22.31
C GLY A 172 -28.38 2.29 23.68
N ALA A 173 -27.70 3.42 23.87
CA ALA A 173 -27.76 4.21 25.11
C ALA A 173 -29.10 4.94 25.30
N SER A 174 -29.82 5.25 24.21
CA SER A 174 -31.13 5.91 24.27
C SER A 174 -32.30 4.96 24.62
N GLY A 175 -32.05 3.65 24.77
CA GLY A 175 -33.08 2.64 25.06
C GLY A 175 -33.28 2.25 26.53
N ARG A 176 -32.52 2.80 27.49
CA ARG A 176 -32.53 2.36 28.91
C ARG A 176 -33.04 3.39 29.93
N SER A 177 -33.93 4.28 29.53
CA SER A 177 -34.73 5.11 30.45
C SER A 177 -36.19 4.66 30.48
N ARG A 178 -36.46 3.39 30.79
CA ARG A 178 -37.82 2.91 31.06
C ARG A 178 -38.06 2.77 32.56
N GLY A 179 -38.64 3.83 33.13
CA GLY A 179 -39.64 3.75 34.20
C GLY A 179 -39.12 3.64 35.62
N ALA A 180 -38.59 4.74 36.17
CA ALA A 180 -38.77 5.00 37.59
C ALA A 180 -40.28 5.22 37.83
N ARG A 181 -40.99 4.22 38.36
CA ARG A 181 -42.34 4.41 38.91
C ARG A 181 -42.22 5.12 40.26
N PRO A 182 -42.84 6.29 40.46
CA PRO A 182 -43.04 6.83 41.78
C PRO A 182 -44.18 6.09 42.50
N ARG A 183 -44.11 6.16 43.83
CA ARG A 183 -44.80 5.38 44.87
C ARG A 183 -46.34 5.49 44.86
N ALA A 184 -46.98 4.46 45.43
CA ALA A 184 -47.94 4.60 46.53
C ALA A 184 -47.74 3.41 47.48
#